data_AF-A0AA95JFU1-F1
#
_entry.id   AF-A0AA95JFU1-F1
#
_cell.length_a   1.000
_cell.length_b   1.000
_cell.length_c   1.000
_cell.angle_alpha   90.00
_cell.angle_beta   90.00
_cell.angle_gamma   90.00
#
_symmetry.space_group_name_H-M   'P 1'
#
loop_
_entity.id
_entity.type
_entity.pdbx_description
1 polymer ?
#
loop_
_entity_poly.entity_id
_entity_poly.type
_entity_poly.pdbx_seq_one_letter_code
_entity_poly.pdbx_strand_id
1 'polypeptide(L)'
;MTQTSYTLAELCIAAAADAWRNDGEVLATGITLMPRLAAGLAKLTVNPALMLTDGENHFVSEPVPVGPRNGYVPKVEGWMPFSRTFDNLWGGKRHAMVVPTQIDRFGQTNISVIGDHAKPKAALLGARGYPGNSISHPNSYFVPTHNTRSFVAGEVDFVCGVGYNPARWPDGKKPAGLDLRMVITDLAVLDFSGANKAMRVRSLHPGVTFDEVQDKTGFALARPETIPETAAPTPEQLSIIRNRLDPHNLRATLFKGDPAGDRRLQDAA
;
A
#
# COMPACT_ATOMS: atom_id res chain seq x y z
N MET A 1 26.68 14.51 9.41
CA MET A 1 26.04 13.18 9.44
C MET A 1 26.02 12.69 8.01
N THR A 2 26.72 11.60 7.70
CA THR A 2 26.69 11.00 6.36
C THR A 2 25.26 10.53 6.08
N GLN A 3 24.58 11.15 5.12
CA GLN A 3 23.25 10.73 4.69
C GLN A 3 23.37 9.30 4.15
N THR A 4 22.76 8.34 4.84
CA THR A 4 22.75 6.95 4.36
C THR A 4 22.04 6.92 3.02
N SER A 5 22.70 6.42 1.96
CA SER A 5 22.08 6.28 0.64
C SER A 5 21.00 5.19 0.66
N TYR A 6 19.81 5.51 0.13
CA TYR A 6 18.67 4.60 0.01
C TYR A 6 17.93 4.85 -1.31
N THR A 7 17.25 3.83 -1.83
CA THR A 7 16.47 3.93 -3.07
C THR A 7 15.02 4.32 -2.81
N LEU A 8 14.29 4.73 -3.84
CA LEU A 8 12.87 5.04 -3.76
C LEU A 8 12.06 3.82 -3.29
N ALA A 9 12.46 2.61 -3.73
CA ALA A 9 11.88 1.36 -3.23
C ALA A 9 12.01 1.24 -1.71
N GLU A 10 13.19 1.50 -1.17
CA GLU A 10 13.46 1.42 0.27
C GLU A 10 12.69 2.49 1.06
N LEU A 11 12.58 3.71 0.52
CA LEU A 11 11.75 4.79 1.08
C LEU A 11 10.28 4.37 1.15
N CYS A 12 9.70 3.87 0.05
CA CYS A 12 8.32 3.45 0.00
C CYS A 12 8.03 2.27 0.95
N ILE A 13 8.94 1.29 1.04
CA ILE A 13 8.80 0.15 1.97
C ILE A 13 8.78 0.64 3.43
N ALA A 14 9.70 1.53 3.80
CA ALA A 14 9.77 2.08 5.15
C ALA A 14 8.54 2.93 5.49
N ALA A 15 8.11 3.79 4.58
CA ALA A 15 6.91 4.61 4.74
C ALA A 15 5.64 3.74 4.85
N ALA A 16 5.52 2.70 4.03
CA ALA A 16 4.39 1.78 4.03
C ALA A 16 4.30 0.95 5.32
N ALA A 17 5.43 0.59 5.94
CA ALA A 17 5.45 -0.17 7.20
C ALA A 17 4.71 0.57 8.35
N ASP A 18 4.65 1.91 8.31
CA ASP A 18 3.93 2.74 9.29
C ASP A 18 2.42 2.46 9.31
N ALA A 19 1.86 1.88 8.24
CA ALA A 19 0.43 1.56 8.13
C ALA A 19 -0.08 0.64 9.23
N TRP A 20 0.79 -0.24 9.71
CA TRP A 20 0.47 -1.27 10.71
C TRP A 20 0.94 -0.92 12.12
N ARG A 21 1.54 0.25 12.35
CA ARG A 21 2.14 0.62 13.65
C ARG A 21 1.18 0.41 14.83
N ASN A 22 -0.07 0.81 14.66
CA ASN A 22 -1.06 0.86 15.74
C ASN A 22 -2.13 -0.23 15.64
N ASP A 23 -1.91 -1.28 14.84
CA ASP A 23 -2.92 -2.33 14.64
C ASP A 23 -3.00 -3.34 15.79
N GLY A 24 -1.94 -3.49 16.58
CA GLY A 24 -1.81 -4.61 17.50
C GLY A 24 -1.74 -5.94 16.74
N GLU A 25 -2.37 -6.97 17.29
CA GLU A 25 -2.41 -8.32 16.71
C GLU A 25 -3.51 -8.43 15.63
N VAL A 26 -3.12 -8.28 14.37
CA VAL A 26 -3.97 -8.49 13.20
C VAL A 26 -3.20 -9.22 12.10
N LEU A 27 -3.91 -9.81 11.15
CA LEU A 27 -3.31 -10.32 9.93
C LEU A 27 -2.90 -9.15 9.01
N ALA A 28 -1.60 -8.86 8.92
CA ALA A 28 -1.08 -7.91 7.95
C ALA A 28 -0.94 -8.59 6.58
N THR A 29 -1.77 -8.20 5.61
CA THR A 29 -1.75 -8.77 4.26
C THR A 29 -1.20 -7.77 3.25
N GLY A 30 0.07 -7.91 2.90
CA GLY A 30 0.66 -7.22 1.77
C GLY A 30 0.52 -8.03 0.48
N ILE A 31 -0.22 -7.53 -0.50
CA ILE A 31 -0.35 -8.17 -1.83
C ILE A 31 0.58 -7.46 -2.80
N THR A 32 1.41 -8.23 -3.54
CA THR A 32 2.57 -7.80 -4.34
C THR A 32 3.85 -7.54 -3.52
N LEU A 33 4.96 -7.29 -4.22
CA LEU A 33 6.30 -7.23 -3.63
C LEU A 33 6.44 -6.12 -2.57
N MET A 34 6.12 -4.87 -2.90
CA MET A 34 6.31 -3.75 -1.96
C MET A 34 5.46 -3.92 -0.68
N PRO A 35 4.13 -4.16 -0.75
CA PRO A 35 3.32 -4.35 0.46
C PRO A 35 3.76 -5.53 1.31
N ARG A 36 4.25 -6.62 0.70
CA ARG A 36 4.78 -7.78 1.45
C ARG A 36 6.04 -7.40 2.23
N LEU A 37 6.96 -6.67 1.61
CA LEU A 37 8.17 -6.17 2.28
C LEU A 37 7.82 -5.18 3.40
N ALA A 38 6.84 -4.30 3.17
CA ALA A 38 6.38 -3.34 4.17
C ALA A 38 5.75 -4.02 5.40
N ALA A 39 4.89 -5.03 5.20
CA ALA A 39 4.30 -5.81 6.28
C ALA A 39 5.36 -6.58 7.09
N GLY A 40 6.35 -7.17 6.39
CA GLY A 40 7.49 -7.84 7.03
C GLY A 40 8.35 -6.87 7.84
N LEU A 41 8.63 -5.69 7.30
CA LEU A 41 9.38 -4.64 8.00
C LEU A 41 8.61 -4.16 9.22
N ALA A 42 7.29 -3.96 9.10
CA ALA A 42 6.44 -3.56 10.21
C ALA A 42 6.50 -4.57 11.36
N LYS A 43 6.37 -5.87 11.06
CA LYS A 43 6.49 -6.94 12.06
C LYS A 43 7.83 -6.92 12.78
N LEU A 44 8.93 -6.69 12.05
CA LEU A 44 10.27 -6.71 12.63
C LEU A 44 10.68 -5.42 13.34
N THR A 45 9.86 -4.37 13.29
CA THR A 45 10.22 -3.05 13.86
C THR A 45 9.10 -2.47 14.71
N VAL A 46 8.04 -1.95 14.08
CA VAL A 46 7.07 -1.07 14.74
C VAL A 46 5.87 -1.80 15.34
N ASN A 47 5.58 -3.03 14.92
CA ASN A 47 4.49 -3.84 15.47
C ASN A 47 4.81 -5.36 15.43
N PRO A 48 5.53 -5.89 16.44
CA PRO A 48 5.88 -7.31 16.53
C PRO A 48 4.70 -8.28 16.61
N ALA A 49 3.53 -7.79 17.02
CA ALA A 49 2.31 -8.59 17.19
C ALA A 49 1.60 -8.93 15.86
N LEU A 50 2.06 -8.38 14.73
CA LEU A 50 1.44 -8.68 13.43
C LEU A 50 1.54 -10.17 13.08
N MET A 51 0.42 -10.74 12.64
CA MET A 51 0.39 -12.05 12.01
C MET A 51 0.69 -11.90 10.52
N LEU A 52 1.50 -12.82 9.97
CA LEU A 52 1.86 -12.87 8.55
C LEU A 52 1.63 -14.27 8.01
N THR A 53 1.48 -14.39 6.69
CA THR A 53 1.47 -15.68 6.01
C THR A 53 2.73 -15.88 5.16
N ASP A 54 3.00 -17.13 4.79
CA ASP A 54 4.03 -17.50 3.81
C ASP A 54 3.77 -16.96 2.40
N GLY A 55 2.54 -16.51 2.16
CA GLY A 55 2.00 -16.10 0.85
C GLY A 55 1.16 -17.19 0.18
N GLU A 56 0.98 -18.33 0.84
CA GLU A 56 0.28 -19.50 0.35
C GLU A 56 -0.85 -19.87 1.33
N ASN A 57 -0.58 -20.69 2.34
CA ASN A 57 -1.62 -21.23 3.23
C ASN A 57 -1.18 -21.47 4.69
N HIS A 58 -0.05 -20.92 5.13
CA HIS A 58 0.39 -21.02 6.53
C HIS A 58 0.63 -19.65 7.16
N PHE A 59 0.36 -19.57 8.46
CA PHE A 59 0.94 -18.54 9.30
C PHE A 59 2.42 -18.80 9.53
N VAL A 60 3.18 -17.72 9.64
CA VAL A 60 4.63 -17.77 9.88
C VAL A 60 5.02 -16.86 11.03
N SER A 61 5.86 -17.39 11.91
CA SER A 61 6.36 -16.68 13.10
C SER A 61 7.30 -15.51 12.74
N GLU A 62 7.93 -15.57 11.58
CA GLU A 62 8.77 -14.53 11.02
C GLU A 62 8.43 -14.26 9.55
N PRO A 63 8.68 -13.03 9.03
CA PRO A 63 8.45 -12.74 7.63
C PRO A 63 9.31 -13.66 6.75
N VAL A 64 8.65 -14.29 5.78
CA VAL A 64 9.32 -15.15 4.81
C VAL A 64 10.01 -14.29 3.74
N PRO A 65 11.34 -14.41 3.56
CA PRO A 65 12.10 -13.61 2.59
C PRO A 65 11.56 -13.80 1.16
N VAL A 66 11.66 -12.76 0.33
CA VAL A 66 11.27 -12.82 -1.08
C VAL A 66 12.40 -13.37 -1.95
N GLY A 67 12.04 -13.92 -3.11
CA GLY A 67 13.00 -14.47 -4.08
C GLY A 67 13.34 -15.96 -3.85
N PRO A 68 14.41 -16.46 -4.49
CA PRO A 68 14.82 -17.85 -4.39
C PRO A 68 15.00 -18.30 -2.94
N ARG A 69 14.43 -19.46 -2.61
CA ARG A 69 14.44 -20.01 -1.25
C ARG A 69 15.84 -20.42 -0.80
N ASN A 70 16.69 -20.93 -1.68
CA ASN A 70 18.06 -21.37 -1.37
C ASN A 70 18.16 -22.21 -0.07
N GLY A 71 17.21 -23.14 0.14
CA GLY A 71 17.14 -23.98 1.35
C GLY A 71 16.45 -23.35 2.56
N TYR A 72 15.97 -22.11 2.48
CA TYR A 72 15.14 -21.50 3.52
C TYR A 72 13.82 -22.27 3.69
N VAL A 73 13.56 -22.67 4.92
CA VAL A 73 12.32 -23.34 5.33
C VAL A 73 11.49 -22.35 6.16
N PRO A 74 10.28 -21.96 5.72
CA PRO A 74 9.39 -21.10 6.51
C PRO A 74 9.10 -21.68 7.90
N LYS A 75 9.17 -20.82 8.92
CA LYS A 75 8.80 -21.20 10.29
C LYS A 75 7.28 -21.12 10.49
N VAL A 76 6.62 -22.18 10.05
CA VAL A 76 5.17 -22.33 10.15
C VAL A 76 4.73 -22.37 11.61
N GLU A 77 3.74 -21.55 11.96
CA GLU A 77 3.13 -21.52 13.31
C GLU A 77 1.63 -21.80 13.30
N GLY A 78 1.03 -21.98 12.12
CA GLY A 78 -0.39 -22.29 12.00
C GLY A 78 -0.85 -22.45 10.56
N TRP A 79 -2.08 -22.92 10.40
CA TRP A 79 -2.71 -23.14 9.09
C TRP A 79 -3.67 -21.98 8.77
N MET A 80 -3.47 -21.35 7.60
CA MET A 80 -4.23 -20.20 7.11
C MET A 80 -4.57 -20.36 5.62
N PRO A 81 -5.40 -21.37 5.25
CA PRO A 81 -5.91 -21.50 3.89
C PRO A 81 -6.88 -20.36 3.55
N PHE A 82 -7.29 -20.28 2.28
CA PHE A 82 -8.24 -19.25 1.84
C PHE A 82 -9.55 -19.22 2.65
N SER A 83 -10.10 -20.37 3.05
CA SER A 83 -11.30 -20.42 3.89
C SER A 83 -11.12 -19.63 5.19
N ARG A 84 -10.04 -19.91 5.93
CA ARG A 84 -9.70 -19.17 7.16
C ARG A 84 -9.32 -17.72 6.91
N THR A 85 -8.75 -17.41 5.74
CA THR A 85 -8.49 -16.03 5.34
C THR A 85 -9.80 -15.26 5.21
N PHE A 86 -10.84 -15.87 4.64
CA PHE A 86 -12.18 -15.27 4.57
C PHE A 86 -12.83 -15.15 5.95
N ASP A 87 -12.72 -16.16 6.81
CA ASP A 87 -13.22 -16.08 8.19
C ASP A 87 -12.60 -14.90 8.95
N ASN A 88 -11.26 -14.74 8.84
CA ASN A 88 -10.55 -13.63 9.46
C ASN A 88 -10.88 -12.26 8.85
N LEU A 89 -11.09 -12.21 7.53
CA LEU A 89 -11.50 -11.00 6.81
C LEU A 89 -12.82 -10.47 7.37
N TRP A 90 -13.83 -11.32 7.52
CA TRP A 90 -15.14 -10.91 8.04
C TRP A 90 -15.12 -10.53 9.53
N GLY A 91 -14.19 -11.12 10.30
CA GLY A 91 -13.95 -10.77 11.70
C GLY A 91 -13.26 -9.42 11.94
N GLY A 92 -12.82 -8.72 10.88
CA GLY A 92 -12.21 -7.39 11.00
C GLY A 92 -10.76 -7.39 11.47
N LYS A 93 -10.17 -8.54 11.81
CA LYS A 93 -8.80 -8.68 12.35
C LYS A 93 -7.75 -8.82 11.25
N ARG A 94 -7.81 -7.90 10.29
CA ARG A 94 -6.93 -7.87 9.12
C ARG A 94 -6.65 -6.44 8.68
N HIS A 95 -5.47 -6.18 8.17
CA HIS A 95 -5.19 -4.95 7.45
C HIS A 95 -4.52 -5.29 6.13
N ALA A 96 -5.21 -5.01 5.02
CA ALA A 96 -4.73 -5.28 3.69
C ALA A 96 -4.05 -4.05 3.07
N MET A 97 -2.89 -4.26 2.46
CA MET A 97 -2.28 -3.28 1.55
C MET A 97 -2.18 -3.89 0.15
N VAL A 98 -2.85 -3.24 -0.81
CA VAL A 98 -3.07 -3.77 -2.16
C VAL A 98 -2.77 -2.72 -3.24
N VAL A 99 -2.67 -3.15 -4.49
CA VAL A 99 -2.31 -2.28 -5.63
C VAL A 99 -3.51 -2.09 -6.55
N PRO A 100 -4.25 -0.96 -6.45
CA PRO A 100 -5.35 -0.69 -7.34
C PRO A 100 -4.85 -0.21 -8.72
N THR A 101 -5.64 -0.46 -9.77
CA THR A 101 -5.38 0.10 -11.10
C THR A 101 -5.90 1.54 -11.22
N GLN A 102 -7.07 1.82 -10.64
CA GLN A 102 -7.58 3.18 -10.46
C GLN A 102 -7.97 3.40 -9.00
N ILE A 103 -7.81 4.63 -8.54
CA ILE A 103 -8.30 5.14 -7.26
C ILE A 103 -8.86 6.54 -7.49
N ASP A 104 -10.01 6.84 -6.89
CA ASP A 104 -10.62 8.16 -6.97
C ASP A 104 -10.40 9.01 -5.71
N ARG A 105 -10.97 10.22 -5.71
CA ARG A 105 -10.83 11.22 -4.65
C ARG A 105 -11.22 10.72 -3.26
N PHE A 106 -12.15 9.78 -3.17
CA PHE A 106 -12.69 9.28 -1.89
C PHE A 106 -12.24 7.84 -1.61
N GLY A 107 -11.38 7.28 -2.45
CA GLY A 107 -10.77 5.97 -2.23
C GLY A 107 -11.61 4.81 -2.74
N GLN A 108 -12.59 5.04 -3.63
CA GLN A 108 -13.09 3.92 -4.43
C GLN A 108 -11.93 3.41 -5.29
N THR A 109 -11.81 2.09 -5.40
CA THR A 109 -10.68 1.46 -6.10
C THR A 109 -11.16 0.45 -7.13
N ASN A 110 -10.39 0.31 -8.21
CA ASN A 110 -10.70 -0.59 -9.32
C ASN A 110 -9.50 -1.46 -9.69
N ILE A 111 -9.78 -2.75 -9.89
CA ILE A 111 -8.87 -3.76 -10.45
C ILE A 111 -9.59 -4.71 -11.42
N SER A 112 -10.78 -4.35 -11.87
CA SER A 112 -11.69 -5.20 -12.63
C SER A 112 -11.69 -4.86 -14.12
N VAL A 113 -12.11 -3.66 -14.49
CA VAL A 113 -12.38 -3.27 -15.87
C VAL A 113 -12.02 -1.81 -16.09
N ILE A 114 -11.43 -1.49 -17.24
CA ILE A 114 -11.24 -0.11 -17.71
C ILE A 114 -12.24 0.18 -18.84
N GLY A 115 -12.93 1.32 -18.75
CA GLY A 115 -14.02 1.72 -19.64
C GLY A 115 -15.37 1.09 -19.29
N ASP A 116 -16.27 1.05 -20.27
CA ASP A 116 -17.63 0.52 -20.10
C ASP A 116 -17.63 -0.96 -19.66
N HIS A 117 -18.47 -1.32 -18.68
CA HIS A 117 -18.51 -2.67 -18.14
C HIS A 117 -19.05 -3.70 -19.15
N ALA A 118 -20.03 -3.34 -19.98
CA ALA A 118 -20.60 -4.25 -20.97
C ALA A 118 -19.67 -4.47 -22.18
N LYS A 119 -18.83 -3.47 -22.50
CA LYS A 119 -17.82 -3.53 -23.55
C LYS A 119 -16.49 -2.94 -23.07
N PRO A 120 -15.73 -3.68 -22.24
CA PRO A 120 -14.53 -3.15 -21.60
C PRO A 120 -13.46 -2.81 -22.63
N LYS A 121 -12.78 -1.66 -22.44
CA LYS A 121 -11.56 -1.34 -23.18
C LYS A 121 -10.42 -2.27 -22.76
N ALA A 122 -10.38 -2.63 -21.48
CA ALA A 122 -9.50 -3.66 -20.94
C ALA A 122 -10.18 -4.40 -19.78
N ALA A 123 -10.07 -5.72 -19.78
CA ALA A 123 -10.44 -6.57 -18.65
C ALA A 123 -9.19 -6.91 -17.83
N LEU A 124 -9.31 -6.85 -16.51
CA LEU A 124 -8.23 -7.07 -15.55
C LEU A 124 -8.55 -8.31 -14.70
N LEU A 125 -8.39 -8.24 -13.37
CA LEU A 125 -8.46 -9.40 -12.47
C LEU A 125 -9.87 -9.71 -11.95
N GLY A 126 -10.85 -8.85 -12.26
CA GLY A 126 -12.13 -8.80 -11.55
C GLY A 126 -12.03 -8.15 -10.17
N ALA A 127 -13.13 -8.04 -9.42
CA ALA A 127 -13.16 -7.36 -8.12
C ALA A 127 -12.35 -8.08 -7.02
N ARG A 128 -12.09 -9.38 -7.18
CA ARG A 128 -11.35 -10.23 -6.22
C ARG A 128 -11.88 -10.01 -4.79
N GLY A 129 -10.98 -9.87 -3.81
CA GLY A 129 -11.34 -9.61 -2.42
C GLY A 129 -11.57 -8.12 -2.08
N TYR A 130 -11.45 -7.18 -3.03
CA TYR A 130 -11.57 -5.75 -2.73
C TYR A 130 -12.91 -5.37 -2.07
N PRO A 131 -14.08 -5.91 -2.50
CA PRO A 131 -15.34 -5.57 -1.85
C PRO A 131 -15.33 -5.95 -0.38
N GLY A 132 -15.03 -7.22 -0.07
CA GLY A 132 -14.97 -7.73 1.30
C GLY A 132 -13.91 -7.03 2.15
N ASN A 133 -12.72 -6.79 1.60
CA ASN A 133 -11.66 -6.09 2.32
C ASN A 133 -12.12 -4.70 2.77
N SER A 134 -12.66 -3.91 1.84
CA SER A 134 -12.97 -2.49 2.05
C SER A 134 -14.13 -2.25 3.02
N ILE A 135 -15.03 -3.21 3.19
CA ILE A 135 -16.19 -3.07 4.08
C ILE A 135 -15.94 -3.62 5.49
N SER A 136 -14.95 -4.50 5.65
CA SER A 136 -14.78 -5.29 6.87
C SER A 136 -13.63 -4.85 7.75
N HIS A 137 -12.59 -4.23 7.20
CA HIS A 137 -11.38 -3.96 7.95
C HIS A 137 -10.50 -2.86 7.32
N PRO A 138 -9.42 -2.44 7.99
CA PRO A 138 -8.49 -1.45 7.45
C PRO A 138 -7.88 -1.82 6.10
N ASN A 139 -7.75 -0.82 5.22
CA ASN A 139 -7.10 -0.94 3.91
C ASN A 139 -6.11 0.21 3.68
N SER A 140 -4.99 -0.14 3.08
CA SER A 140 -4.01 0.79 2.51
C SER A 140 -3.72 0.41 1.07
N TYR A 141 -3.07 1.31 0.33
CA TYR A 141 -2.82 1.14 -1.09
C TYR A 141 -1.38 1.47 -1.46
N PHE A 142 -0.85 0.78 -2.45
CA PHE A 142 0.37 1.16 -3.13
C PHE A 142 0.09 1.39 -4.61
N VAL A 143 0.49 2.55 -5.13
CA VAL A 143 0.36 2.90 -6.54
C VAL A 143 1.76 3.23 -7.07
N PRO A 144 2.45 2.28 -7.74
CA PRO A 144 3.85 2.43 -8.12
C PRO A 144 4.11 3.52 -9.17
N THR A 145 3.06 4.01 -9.83
CA THR A 145 3.18 5.11 -10.79
C THR A 145 2.01 6.06 -10.61
N HIS A 146 2.28 7.18 -9.96
CA HIS A 146 1.34 8.26 -9.72
C HIS A 146 1.10 9.02 -11.02
N ASN A 147 -0.11 8.91 -11.56
CA ASN A 147 -0.54 9.62 -12.76
C ASN A 147 -2.08 9.71 -12.79
N THR A 148 -2.61 10.53 -13.70
CA THR A 148 -4.05 10.81 -13.82
C THR A 148 -4.89 9.63 -14.33
N ARG A 149 -4.26 8.56 -14.84
CA ARG A 149 -4.95 7.31 -15.19
C ARG A 149 -5.13 6.41 -13.97
N SER A 150 -4.20 6.46 -13.02
CA SER A 150 -4.31 5.76 -11.74
C SER A 150 -5.14 6.57 -10.74
N PHE A 151 -4.94 7.88 -10.66
CA PHE A 151 -5.70 8.80 -9.83
C PHE A 151 -6.72 9.54 -10.69
N VAL A 152 -7.88 8.90 -10.91
CA VAL A 152 -8.84 9.30 -11.93
C VAL A 152 -9.66 10.52 -11.53
N ALA A 153 -9.96 11.41 -12.47
CA ALA A 153 -10.66 12.69 -12.18
C ALA A 153 -12.10 12.52 -11.67
N GLY A 154 -12.78 11.48 -12.15
CA GLY A 154 -14.12 11.11 -11.73
C GLY A 154 -14.10 9.91 -10.77
N GLU A 155 -15.18 9.14 -10.79
CA GLU A 155 -15.19 7.84 -10.16
C GLU A 155 -14.40 6.82 -10.99
N VAL A 156 -13.87 5.80 -10.34
CA VAL A 156 -13.25 4.66 -11.02
C VAL A 156 -14.26 3.93 -11.93
N ASP A 157 -13.77 3.34 -13.03
CA ASP A 157 -14.65 2.75 -14.06
C ASP A 157 -15.50 1.59 -13.53
N PHE A 158 -14.98 0.86 -12.54
CA PHE A 158 -15.70 -0.20 -11.83
C PHE A 158 -15.31 -0.20 -10.35
N VAL A 159 -16.26 0.07 -9.46
CA VAL A 159 -16.02 0.12 -8.01
C VAL A 159 -15.81 -1.30 -7.46
N CYS A 160 -14.54 -1.69 -7.27
CA CYS A 160 -14.16 -2.93 -6.61
C CYS A 160 -14.06 -2.76 -5.10
N GLY A 161 -13.42 -1.68 -4.64
CA GLY A 161 -13.32 -1.34 -3.22
C GLY A 161 -14.22 -0.15 -2.90
N VAL A 162 -14.96 -0.25 -1.79
CA VAL A 162 -15.77 0.85 -1.26
C VAL A 162 -14.86 1.94 -0.70
N GLY A 163 -15.16 3.18 -1.09
CA GLY A 163 -14.51 4.39 -0.59
C GLY A 163 -15.42 5.20 0.34
N TYR A 164 -14.98 6.41 0.66
CA TYR A 164 -15.73 7.34 1.51
C TYR A 164 -16.83 8.11 0.79
N ASN A 165 -17.06 7.89 -0.51
CA ASN A 165 -18.19 8.46 -1.24
C ASN A 165 -19.53 7.85 -0.75
N PRO A 166 -20.41 8.62 -0.09
CA PRO A 166 -21.66 8.10 0.47
C PRO A 166 -22.63 7.53 -0.56
N ALA A 167 -22.56 8.01 -1.81
CA ALA A 167 -23.41 7.53 -2.89
C ALA A 167 -23.13 6.07 -3.30
N ARG A 168 -22.01 5.49 -2.86
CA ARG A 168 -21.61 4.10 -3.14
C ARG A 168 -21.69 3.18 -1.93
N TRP A 169 -22.22 3.66 -0.81
CA TRP A 169 -22.36 2.82 0.36
C TRP A 169 -23.49 1.79 0.20
N PRO A 170 -23.25 0.51 0.53
CA PRO A 170 -24.29 -0.51 0.55
C PRO A 170 -25.47 -0.04 1.42
N ASP A 171 -26.69 -0.15 0.88
CA ASP A 171 -27.92 0.29 1.54
C ASP A 171 -27.90 1.75 2.03
N GLY A 172 -27.06 2.60 1.45
CA GLY A 172 -26.87 3.99 1.86
C GLY A 172 -26.19 4.17 3.21
N LYS A 173 -25.57 3.13 3.77
CA LYS A 173 -24.94 3.15 5.11
C LYS A 173 -23.45 2.89 5.04
N LYS A 174 -22.67 3.76 5.68
CA LYS A 174 -21.21 3.58 5.78
C LYS A 174 -20.91 2.19 6.36
N PRO A 175 -20.13 1.33 5.67
CA PRO A 175 -19.71 0.06 6.25
C PRO A 175 -18.94 0.28 7.55
N ALA A 176 -19.26 -0.51 8.59
CA ALA A 176 -18.65 -0.35 9.91
C ALA A 176 -17.13 -0.56 9.88
N GLY A 177 -16.64 -1.47 9.03
CA GLY A 177 -15.22 -1.77 8.86
C GLY A 177 -14.50 -0.86 7.85
N LEU A 178 -15.17 0.12 7.24
CA LEU A 178 -14.53 1.03 6.28
C LEU A 178 -13.53 1.95 6.97
N ASP A 179 -12.25 1.61 6.82
CA ASP A 179 -11.09 2.34 7.31
C ASP A 179 -9.99 2.37 6.24
N LEU A 180 -9.91 3.47 5.47
CA LEU A 180 -8.84 3.67 4.49
C LEU A 180 -7.74 4.51 5.13
N ARG A 181 -6.53 3.96 5.19
CA ARG A 181 -5.45 4.55 5.99
C ARG A 181 -4.44 5.32 5.18
N MET A 182 -3.70 4.63 4.30
CA MET A 182 -2.62 5.26 3.54
C MET A 182 -2.63 4.84 2.08
N VAL A 183 -2.17 5.75 1.22
CA VAL A 183 -1.78 5.46 -0.17
C VAL A 183 -0.31 5.84 -0.32
N ILE A 184 0.53 4.88 -0.68
CA ILE A 184 1.95 5.08 -0.94
C ILE A 184 2.15 5.12 -2.45
N THR A 185 2.91 6.08 -2.94
CA THR A 185 3.20 6.24 -4.37
C THR A 185 4.70 6.45 -4.61
N ASP A 186 5.13 6.62 -5.85
CA ASP A 186 6.48 7.06 -6.21
C ASP A 186 6.77 8.53 -5.90
N LEU A 187 5.75 9.30 -5.48
CA LEU A 187 5.85 10.75 -5.23
C LEU A 187 5.62 11.13 -3.77
N ALA A 188 4.73 10.44 -3.08
CA ALA A 188 4.16 10.90 -1.82
C ALA A 188 3.49 9.77 -1.03
N VAL A 189 3.25 10.07 0.25
CA VAL A 189 2.30 9.36 1.10
C VAL A 189 1.03 10.21 1.19
N LEU A 190 -0.12 9.60 0.92
CA LEU A 190 -1.44 10.23 0.98
C LEU A 190 -2.29 9.55 2.06
N ASP A 191 -3.30 10.25 2.56
CA ASP A 191 -4.32 9.73 3.46
C ASP A 191 -5.72 10.29 3.09
N PHE A 192 -6.74 9.96 3.88
CA PHE A 192 -8.12 10.42 3.68
C PHE A 192 -8.58 11.39 4.78
N SER A 193 -7.68 12.27 5.25
CA SER A 193 -7.96 13.25 6.30
C SER A 193 -8.33 14.64 5.75
N GLY A 194 -8.61 14.75 4.45
CA GLY A 194 -9.18 15.96 3.87
C GLY A 194 -10.65 16.15 4.26
N ALA A 195 -11.21 17.30 3.89
CA ALA A 195 -12.64 17.58 4.09
C ALA A 195 -13.50 16.46 3.48
N ASN A 196 -14.51 16.00 4.23
CA ASN A 196 -15.39 14.90 3.85
C ASN A 196 -14.63 13.61 3.46
N LYS A 197 -13.48 13.34 4.10
CA LYS A 197 -12.61 12.21 3.79
C LYS A 197 -12.04 12.22 2.36
N ALA A 198 -11.98 13.38 1.73
CA ALA A 198 -11.23 13.53 0.49
C ALA A 198 -9.73 13.23 0.72
N MET A 199 -9.09 12.69 -0.31
CA MET A 199 -7.67 12.38 -0.28
C MET A 199 -6.81 13.63 -0.04
N ARG A 200 -5.80 13.50 0.81
CA ARG A 200 -4.90 14.56 1.29
C ARG A 200 -3.45 14.10 1.17
N VAL A 201 -2.55 15.02 0.82
CA VAL A 201 -1.10 14.77 0.90
C VAL A 201 -0.68 14.72 2.37
N ARG A 202 -0.21 13.55 2.85
CA ARG A 202 0.31 13.37 4.21
C ARG A 202 1.78 13.77 4.30
N SER A 203 2.59 13.38 3.33
CA SER A 203 3.99 13.78 3.19
C SER A 203 4.44 13.67 1.74
N LEU A 204 5.44 14.47 1.34
CA LEU A 204 6.07 14.41 0.03
C LEU A 204 7.40 13.69 0.13
N HIS A 205 7.73 12.83 -0.84
CA HIS A 205 9.06 12.23 -0.88
C HIS A 205 10.14 13.31 -1.09
N PRO A 206 11.37 13.09 -0.62
CA PRO A 206 12.40 14.11 -0.70
C PRO A 206 12.66 14.58 -2.14
N GLY A 207 12.59 15.91 -2.33
CA GLY A 207 12.72 16.56 -3.64
C GLY A 207 11.43 16.61 -4.47
N VAL A 208 10.31 16.07 -3.99
CA VAL A 208 9.00 16.18 -4.65
C VAL A 208 8.22 17.40 -4.14
N THR A 209 7.56 18.13 -5.04
CA THR A 209 6.73 19.28 -4.70
C THR A 209 5.24 18.91 -4.67
N PHE A 210 4.41 19.69 -3.97
CA PHE A 210 2.96 19.48 -3.99
C PHE A 210 2.40 19.63 -5.41
N ASP A 211 2.86 20.61 -6.17
CA ASP A 211 2.37 20.90 -7.51
C ASP A 211 2.64 19.73 -8.47
N GLU A 212 3.81 19.07 -8.37
CA GLU A 212 4.09 17.85 -9.15
C GLU A 212 3.07 16.73 -8.87
N VAL A 213 2.71 16.52 -7.60
CA VAL A 213 1.72 15.51 -7.21
C VAL A 213 0.34 15.91 -7.73
N GLN A 214 -0.03 17.19 -7.57
CA GLN A 214 -1.32 17.70 -8.03
C GLN A 214 -1.47 17.60 -9.55
N ASP A 215 -0.45 17.93 -10.32
CA ASP A 215 -0.45 17.85 -11.79
C ASP A 215 -0.61 16.40 -12.30
N LYS A 216 -0.20 15.43 -11.49
CA LYS A 216 -0.34 13.99 -11.75
C LYS A 216 -1.58 13.37 -11.12
N THR A 217 -2.47 14.16 -10.51
CA THR A 217 -3.71 13.70 -9.88
C THR A 217 -4.92 14.25 -10.63
N GLY A 218 -5.88 13.40 -11.00
CA GLY A 218 -7.06 13.83 -11.75
C GLY A 218 -8.06 14.69 -10.95
N PHE A 219 -7.89 14.80 -9.64
CA PHE A 219 -8.74 15.58 -8.74
C PHE A 219 -7.92 16.49 -7.84
N ALA A 220 -8.57 17.50 -7.26
CA ALA A 220 -7.96 18.37 -6.28
C ALA A 220 -7.60 17.59 -5.00
N LEU A 221 -6.32 17.58 -4.65
CA LEU A 221 -5.82 17.03 -3.40
C LEU A 221 -6.02 18.04 -2.27
N ALA A 222 -6.42 17.55 -1.10
CA ALA A 222 -6.37 18.38 0.09
C ALA A 222 -4.90 18.65 0.46
N ARG A 223 -4.60 19.93 0.69
CA ARG A 223 -3.27 20.43 1.08
C ARG A 223 -3.28 20.82 2.56
N PRO A 224 -2.50 20.17 3.44
CA PRO A 224 -2.33 20.65 4.81
C PRO A 224 -1.50 21.95 4.83
N GLU A 225 -1.62 22.73 5.90
CA GLU A 225 -0.86 23.98 6.08
C GLU A 225 0.65 23.76 6.00
N THR A 226 1.12 22.67 6.61
CA THR A 226 2.50 22.20 6.52
C THR A 226 2.50 20.78 5.99
N ILE A 227 3.27 20.53 4.93
CA ILE A 227 3.50 19.19 4.40
C ILE A 227 4.90 18.75 4.82
N PRO A 228 5.04 17.73 5.68
CA PRO A 228 6.35 17.20 6.02
C PRO A 228 6.96 16.45 4.84
N GLU A 229 8.29 16.39 4.80
CA GLU A 229 9.02 15.44 3.95
C GLU A 229 8.85 14.02 4.51
N THR A 230 8.76 13.02 3.64
CA THR A 230 8.71 11.61 4.05
C THR A 230 10.03 11.25 4.74
N ALA A 231 9.93 10.68 5.95
CA ALA A 231 11.10 10.31 6.72
C ALA A 231 11.97 9.27 5.99
N ALA A 232 13.28 9.52 5.95
CA ALA A 232 14.25 8.57 5.42
C ALA A 232 14.23 7.24 6.22
N PRO A 233 14.46 6.09 5.57
CA PRO A 233 14.62 4.82 6.27
C PRO A 233 15.79 4.86 7.26
N THR A 234 15.61 4.28 8.45
CA THR A 234 16.70 4.17 9.42
C THR A 234 17.74 3.13 8.96
N PRO A 235 19.00 3.18 9.46
CA PRO A 235 20.00 2.15 9.16
C PRO A 235 19.54 0.73 9.50
N GLU A 236 18.78 0.58 10.60
CA GLU A 236 18.18 -0.71 11.00
C GLU A 236 17.14 -1.18 9.98
N GLN A 237 16.22 -0.30 9.56
CA GLN A 237 15.22 -0.64 8.55
C GLN A 237 15.89 -1.04 7.23
N LEU A 238 16.90 -0.30 6.78
CA LEU A 238 17.66 -0.64 5.57
C LEU A 238 18.33 -2.01 5.68
N SER A 239 18.95 -2.32 6.83
CA SER A 239 19.55 -3.62 7.06
C SER A 239 18.51 -4.75 7.02
N ILE A 240 17.34 -4.56 7.63
CA ILE A 240 16.25 -5.54 7.61
C ILE A 240 15.76 -5.76 6.17
N ILE A 241 15.48 -4.68 5.42
CA ILE A 241 15.02 -4.76 4.03
C ILE A 241 16.05 -5.52 3.19
N ARG A 242 17.32 -5.08 3.22
CA ARG A 242 18.39 -5.57 2.34
C ARG A 242 18.82 -6.99 2.66
N ASN A 243 18.88 -7.38 3.93
CA ASN A 243 19.54 -8.61 4.34
C ASN A 243 18.57 -9.70 4.79
N ARG A 244 17.39 -9.33 5.29
CA ARG A 244 16.43 -10.28 5.88
C ARG A 244 15.19 -10.48 5.01
N LEU A 245 14.63 -9.40 4.46
CA LEU A 245 13.39 -9.48 3.70
C LEU A 245 13.61 -9.70 2.20
N ASP A 246 14.55 -8.97 1.60
CA ASP A 246 14.84 -8.99 0.16
C ASP A 246 16.35 -9.10 -0.14
N PRO A 247 16.99 -10.22 0.22
CA PRO A 247 18.43 -10.44 0.01
C PRO A 247 18.83 -10.48 -1.47
N HIS A 248 17.87 -10.67 -2.38
CA HIS A 248 18.09 -10.77 -3.83
C HIS A 248 17.82 -9.46 -4.58
N ASN A 249 17.57 -8.37 -3.84
CA ASN A 249 17.30 -7.04 -4.41
C ASN A 249 16.16 -7.01 -5.44
N LEU A 250 15.12 -7.82 -5.24
CA LEU A 250 13.94 -7.79 -6.11
C LEU A 250 13.22 -6.44 -6.05
N ARG A 251 13.34 -5.71 -4.93
CA ARG A 251 12.73 -4.38 -4.77
C ARG A 251 13.20 -3.36 -5.82
N ALA A 252 14.38 -3.55 -6.40
CA ALA A 252 14.88 -2.71 -7.49
C ALA A 252 14.00 -2.76 -8.75
N THR A 253 13.14 -3.76 -8.88
CA THR A 253 12.18 -3.88 -9.99
C THR A 253 10.90 -3.06 -9.79
N LEU A 254 10.67 -2.53 -8.58
CA LEU A 254 9.44 -1.77 -8.27
C LEU A 254 9.34 -0.48 -9.08
N PHE A 255 10.49 0.15 -9.34
CA PHE A 255 10.58 1.40 -10.08
C PHE A 255 11.64 1.26 -11.16
N LYS A 256 11.36 1.81 -12.35
CA LYS A 256 12.29 1.74 -13.47
C LYS A 256 13.61 2.43 -13.09
N GLY A 257 14.70 1.66 -13.12
CA GLY A 257 16.05 2.16 -12.83
C GLY A 257 16.41 2.28 -11.35
N ASP A 258 15.57 1.80 -10.43
CA ASP A 258 15.75 1.86 -8.97
C ASP A 258 16.30 3.24 -8.48
N PRO A 259 15.56 4.33 -8.76
CA PRO A 259 16.02 5.68 -8.49
C PRO A 259 16.36 5.91 -7.01
N ALA A 260 17.24 6.87 -6.72
CA ALA A 260 17.52 7.29 -5.34
C ALA A 260 16.24 7.78 -4.65
N GLY A 261 16.08 7.47 -3.36
CA GLY A 261 14.90 7.87 -2.60
C GLY A 261 14.86 9.36 -2.29
N ASP A 262 16.01 10.03 -2.34
CA ASP A 262 16.12 11.49 -2.37
C ASP A 262 16.41 11.96 -3.79
N ARG A 263 15.41 12.57 -4.46
CA ARG A 263 15.55 13.01 -5.86
C ARG A 263 16.59 14.11 -6.03
N ARG A 264 16.88 14.88 -4.98
CA ARG A 264 17.91 15.93 -5.01
C ARG A 264 19.30 15.36 -5.23
N LEU A 265 19.50 14.06 -4.99
CA LEU A 265 20.75 13.35 -5.21
C LEU A 265 20.83 12.70 -6.60
N GLN A 266 19.75 12.68 -7.38
CA GLN A 266 19.75 12.11 -8.74
C GLN A 266 20.38 13.06 -9.75
N ASP A 267 20.17 14.36 -9.59
CA ASP A 267 20.71 15.39 -10.49
C ASP A 267 22.18 15.75 -10.21
N ALA A 268 22.79 15.13 -9.19
CA ALA A 268 24.17 15.36 -8.76
C ALA A 268 25.17 14.32 -9.28
N ALA A 269 24.73 13.36 -10.10
CA ALA A 269 25.53 12.24 -10.62
C ALA A 269 25.65 12.26 -12.15
#